data_AF-A0A836W694-F1
#
_entry.id   AF-A0A836W694-F1
#
_cell.length_a   1.000
_cell.length_b   1.000
_cell.length_c   1.000
_cell.angle_alpha   90.00
_cell.angle_beta   90.00
_cell.angle_gamma   90.00
#
_symmetry.space_group_name_H-M   'P 1'
#
loop_
_entity.id
_entity.type
_entity.pdbx_description
1 polymer ?
#
loop_
_entity_poly.entity_id
_entity_poly.type
_entity_poly.pdbx_seq_one_letter_code
_entity_poly.pdbx_strand_id
1 'polypeptide(L)'
;MKGGIPGFVRVVAPNEIAWPDYDGNRMYRSLGNIIKNPAVGLLFLKFDATSTQLRFTGRARIDENPEAIANIAGAKRLFRVTAENIFYNCPRYVPKMALVEQSPYSPKPDYTPPEPEWKSRDYIREVL
;
A
#
# COMPACT_ATOMS: atom_id res chain seq x y z
N MET A 1 -1.60 -7.25 -2.22
CA MET A 1 -2.25 -6.02 -2.70
C MET A 1 -1.73 -4.86 -1.85
N LYS A 2 -1.59 -3.65 -2.39
CA LYS A 2 -0.90 -2.50 -1.74
C LYS A 2 -1.87 -1.36 -1.43
N GLY A 3 -3.03 -1.71 -0.89
CA GLY A 3 -4.08 -0.78 -0.50
C GLY A 3 -4.88 -1.37 0.65
N GLY A 4 -5.61 -0.54 1.38
CA GLY A 4 -6.41 -0.96 2.52
C GLY A 4 -7.41 0.11 2.93
N ILE A 5 -8.11 -0.13 4.02
CA ILE A 5 -9.04 0.84 4.62
C ILE A 5 -8.29 2.11 5.07
N PRO A 6 -8.96 3.27 5.19
CA PRO A 6 -8.35 4.49 5.70
C PRO A 6 -7.53 4.23 6.98
N GLY A 7 -6.30 4.75 7.01
CA GLY A 7 -5.35 4.50 8.12
C GLY A 7 -4.41 3.30 7.91
N PHE A 8 -4.47 2.59 6.78
CA PHE A 8 -3.56 1.46 6.53
C PHE A 8 -2.09 1.86 6.40
N VAL A 9 -1.80 3.10 5.96
CA VAL A 9 -0.46 3.69 6.05
C VAL A 9 -0.34 4.42 7.38
N ARG A 10 0.67 4.07 8.18
CA ARG A 10 0.89 4.62 9.52
C ARG A 10 2.27 5.25 9.61
N VAL A 11 2.37 6.34 10.36
CA VAL A 11 3.66 6.88 10.81
C VAL A 11 4.09 6.06 12.03
N VAL A 12 5.23 5.38 11.93
CA VAL A 12 5.73 4.45 12.96
C VAL A 12 6.98 4.97 13.68
N ALA A 13 7.61 6.01 13.14
CA ALA A 13 8.69 6.77 13.77
C ALA A 13 8.70 8.21 13.19
N PRO A 14 9.47 9.15 13.75
CA PRO A 14 9.51 10.55 13.29
C PRO A 14 9.75 10.73 11.77
N ASN A 15 10.48 9.81 11.15
CA ASN A 15 10.79 9.81 9.72
C ASN A 15 10.44 8.49 9.02
N GLU A 16 9.57 7.65 9.60
CA GLU A 16 9.26 6.34 9.05
C GLU A 16 7.76 6.12 8.92
N ILE A 17 7.34 5.66 7.75
CA ILE A 17 5.99 5.17 7.50
C ILE A 17 6.02 3.66 7.27
N ALA A 18 4.91 2.99 7.60
CA ALA A 18 4.72 1.58 7.33
C ALA A 18 3.32 1.28 6.83
N TRP A 19 3.19 0.26 5.99
CA TRP A 19 1.90 -0.29 5.57
C TRP A 19 2.00 -1.77 5.24
N PRO A 20 0.90 -2.53 5.36
CA PRO A 20 0.89 -3.96 5.10
C PRO A 20 0.94 -4.30 3.61
N ASP A 21 1.62 -5.39 3.29
CA ASP A 21 1.44 -6.14 2.04
C ASP A 21 0.42 -7.26 2.27
N TYR A 22 -0.64 -7.26 1.48
CA TYR A 22 -1.68 -8.29 1.51
C TYR A 22 -1.48 -9.33 0.40
N ASP A 23 -2.25 -10.41 0.39
CA ASP A 23 -2.28 -11.30 -0.78
C ASP A 23 -2.67 -10.52 -2.06
N GLY A 24 -2.11 -10.91 -3.19
CA GLY A 24 -2.23 -10.15 -4.45
C GLY A 24 -2.05 -11.03 -5.66
N ASN A 25 -1.48 -10.47 -6.73
CA ASN A 25 -1.24 -11.20 -7.98
C ASN A 25 0.00 -12.11 -7.95
N ARG A 26 0.62 -12.32 -6.78
CA ARG A 26 1.81 -13.18 -6.55
C ARG A 26 3.01 -12.94 -7.48
N MET A 27 3.05 -11.86 -8.24
CA MET A 27 4.18 -11.55 -9.12
C MET A 27 5.39 -10.96 -8.37
N TYR A 28 5.23 -10.59 -7.09
CA TYR A 28 6.26 -10.00 -6.23
C TYR A 28 7.07 -8.82 -6.81
N ARG A 29 6.62 -8.18 -7.91
CA ARG A 29 7.40 -7.17 -8.64
C ARG A 29 7.91 -6.03 -7.76
N SER A 30 7.04 -5.43 -6.95
CA SER A 30 7.47 -4.34 -6.06
C SER A 30 8.41 -4.83 -4.96
N LEU A 31 8.21 -6.05 -4.44
CA LEU A 31 9.07 -6.63 -3.40
C LEU A 31 10.46 -6.95 -3.96
N GLY A 32 10.52 -7.62 -5.10
CA GLY A 32 11.75 -7.88 -5.83
C GLY A 32 12.47 -6.59 -6.25
N ASN A 33 11.73 -5.56 -6.68
CA ASN A 33 12.31 -4.25 -6.96
C ASN A 33 12.93 -3.62 -5.72
N ILE A 34 12.24 -3.62 -4.58
CA ILE A 34 12.76 -3.07 -3.31
C ILE A 34 14.02 -3.80 -2.85
N ILE A 35 14.07 -5.13 -3.01
CA ILE A 35 15.27 -5.92 -2.69
C ILE A 35 16.46 -5.51 -3.56
N LYS A 36 16.23 -5.24 -4.85
CA LYS A 36 17.29 -4.82 -5.79
C LYS A 36 17.66 -3.34 -5.66
N ASN A 37 16.68 -2.48 -5.39
CA ASN A 37 16.84 -1.04 -5.25
C ASN A 37 15.80 -0.52 -4.25
N PRO A 38 16.23 -0.07 -3.06
CA PRO A 38 15.30 0.35 -2.01
C PRO A 38 14.65 1.72 -2.28
N ALA A 39 15.08 2.46 -3.30
CA ALA A 39 14.55 3.79 -3.57
C ALA A 39 13.08 3.72 -3.98
N VAL A 40 12.22 4.45 -3.26
CA VAL A 40 10.79 4.55 -3.54
C VAL A 40 10.33 6.00 -3.60
N GLY A 41 9.34 6.25 -4.45
CA GLY A 41 8.60 7.49 -4.50
C GLY A 41 7.11 7.22 -4.30
N LEU A 42 6.48 7.97 -3.42
CA LEU A 42 5.07 7.88 -3.07
C LEU A 42 4.42 9.25 -3.26
N LEU A 43 3.14 9.24 -3.63
CA LEU A 43 2.30 10.42 -3.72
C LEU A 43 1.08 10.21 -2.83
N PHE A 44 0.92 11.05 -1.82
CA PHE A 44 -0.29 11.13 -1.02
C PHE A 44 -1.13 12.30 -1.50
N LEU A 45 -2.39 12.01 -1.76
CA LEU A 45 -3.31 12.94 -2.37
C LEU A 45 -4.71 12.71 -1.80
N LYS A 46 -5.39 13.81 -1.49
CA LYS A 46 -6.79 13.81 -1.06
C LYS A 46 -7.60 14.55 -2.12
N PHE A 47 -8.64 13.89 -2.64
CA PHE A 47 -9.46 14.42 -3.73
C PHE A 47 -10.53 15.40 -3.24
N ASP A 48 -10.14 16.42 -2.47
CA ASP A 48 -11.06 17.48 -2.00
C ASP A 48 -10.82 18.84 -2.70
N ALA A 49 -9.95 18.85 -3.72
CA ALA A 49 -9.50 20.01 -4.49
C ALA A 49 -8.75 21.11 -3.70
N THR A 50 -8.61 20.98 -2.38
CA THR A 50 -8.03 22.03 -1.52
C THR A 50 -6.83 21.53 -0.72
N SER A 51 -6.73 20.23 -0.44
CA SER A 51 -5.63 19.65 0.30
C SER A 51 -4.35 19.59 -0.50
N THR A 52 -3.25 20.06 0.10
CA THR A 52 -1.91 19.96 -0.45
C THR A 52 -1.54 18.50 -0.72
N GLN A 53 -0.93 18.25 -1.89
CA GLN A 53 -0.38 16.95 -2.25
C GLN A 53 0.97 16.76 -1.55
N LEU A 54 1.29 15.53 -1.14
CA LEU A 54 2.56 15.19 -0.51
C LEU A 54 3.33 14.22 -1.40
N ARG A 55 4.52 14.63 -1.86
CA ARG A 55 5.49 13.73 -2.46
C ARG A 55 6.46 13.28 -1.38
N PHE A 56 6.58 11.97 -1.23
CA PHE A 56 7.44 11.35 -0.25
C PHE A 56 8.43 10.46 -0.98
N THR A 57 9.72 10.70 -0.82
CA THR A 57 10.77 9.80 -1.32
C THR A 57 11.56 9.25 -0.16
N GLY A 58 12.07 8.03 -0.32
CA GLY A 58 12.82 7.39 0.73
C GLY A 58 13.33 6.01 0.37
N ARG A 59 13.81 5.30 1.39
CA ARG A 59 14.30 3.93 1.27
C ARG A 59 13.34 2.96 1.93
N ALA A 60 12.84 2.04 1.12
CA ALA A 60 11.97 0.96 1.56
C ALA A 60 12.77 -0.24 2.04
N ARG A 61 12.24 -0.92 3.06
CA ARG A 61 12.60 -2.28 3.44
C ARG A 61 11.35 -3.11 3.69
N ILE A 62 11.55 -4.42 3.66
CA ILE A 62 10.52 -5.40 3.97
C ILE A 62 10.73 -5.84 5.42
N ASP A 63 9.66 -5.79 6.21
CA ASP A 63 9.64 -6.29 7.59
C ASP A 63 8.69 -7.49 7.65
N GLU A 64 9.27 -8.67 7.91
CA GLU A 64 8.55 -9.94 8.05
C GLU A 64 8.48 -10.39 9.52
N ASN A 65 8.78 -9.51 10.49
CA ASN A 65 8.67 -9.83 11.91
C ASN A 65 7.21 -10.21 12.25
N PRO A 66 6.95 -11.44 12.74
CA PRO A 66 5.61 -11.88 13.11
C PRO A 66 4.89 -10.96 14.09
N GLU A 67 5.62 -10.39 15.07
CA GLU A 67 5.04 -9.48 16.06
C GLU A 67 4.56 -8.17 15.42
N ALA A 68 5.29 -7.66 14.43
CA ALA A 68 4.95 -6.43 13.73
C ALA A 68 3.67 -6.56 12.89
N ILE A 69 3.34 -7.77 12.43
CA ILE A 69 2.18 -8.04 11.58
C ILE A 69 1.01 -8.69 12.33
N ALA A 70 1.21 -9.22 13.54
CA ALA A 70 0.23 -9.99 14.29
C ALA A 70 -1.14 -9.30 14.44
N ASN A 71 -1.14 -7.97 14.60
CA ASN A 71 -2.35 -7.18 14.82
C ASN A 71 -2.91 -6.53 13.55
N ILE A 72 -2.47 -6.98 12.36
CA ILE A 72 -2.91 -6.41 11.08
C ILE A 72 -3.54 -7.51 10.23
N ALA A 73 -4.88 -7.52 10.21
CA ALA A 73 -5.66 -8.54 9.51
C ALA A 73 -5.23 -8.71 8.04
N GLY A 74 -4.91 -9.96 7.68
CA GLY A 74 -4.50 -10.34 6.33
C GLY A 74 -3.08 -9.93 5.91
N ALA A 75 -2.33 -9.20 6.75
CA ALA A 75 -0.96 -8.81 6.44
C ALA A 75 -0.04 -10.02 6.33
N LYS A 76 0.79 -10.05 5.28
CA LYS A 76 1.83 -11.06 5.09
C LYS A 76 3.21 -10.56 5.51
N ARG A 77 3.41 -9.25 5.45
CA ARG A 77 4.63 -8.50 5.75
C ARG A 77 4.31 -7.01 5.76
N LEU A 78 5.26 -6.17 6.17
CA LEU A 78 5.15 -4.72 6.05
C LEU A 78 6.16 -4.18 5.05
N PHE A 79 5.73 -3.16 4.31
CA PHE A 79 6.65 -2.18 3.75
C PHE A 79 6.92 -1.15 4.83
N ARG A 80 8.21 -0.87 5.08
CA ARG A 80 8.64 0.26 5.90
C ARG A 80 9.46 1.19 5.05
N VAL A 81 9.19 2.48 5.11
CA VAL A 81 9.93 3.48 4.33
C VAL A 81 10.41 4.58 5.23
N THR A 82 11.73 4.72 5.30
CA THR A 82 12.39 5.85 5.93
C THR A 82 12.44 7.00 4.94
N ALA A 83 11.92 8.16 5.34
CA ALA A 83 11.88 9.37 4.53
C ALA A 83 13.29 9.89 4.26
N GLU A 84 13.57 10.19 2.99
CA GLU A 84 14.74 10.97 2.59
C GLU A 84 14.33 12.40 2.24
N ASN A 85 13.21 12.57 1.51
CA ASN A 85 12.66 13.89 1.21
C ASN A 85 11.14 13.89 1.25
N ILE A 86 10.59 15.03 1.68
CA ILE A 86 9.16 15.28 1.72
C ILE A 86 8.90 16.64 1.09
N PHE A 87 8.14 16.67 0.00
CA PHE A 87 7.80 17.88 -0.73
C PHE A 87 6.29 18.06 -0.80
N TYR A 88 5.87 19.31 -0.68
CA TYR A 88 4.49 19.71 -0.83
C TYR A 88 4.23 20.21 -2.24
N ASN A 89 3.11 19.80 -2.82
CA ASN A 89 2.67 20.21 -4.15
C ASN A 89 1.29 20.88 -4.06
N CYS A 90 1.10 21.96 -4.81
CA CYS A 90 -0.15 22.71 -4.86
C CYS A 90 -1.34 21.83 -5.33
N PRO A 91 -2.55 21.98 -4.76
CA PRO A 91 -3.74 21.24 -5.16
C PRO A 91 -4.35 21.67 -6.50
N ARG A 92 -3.77 22.64 -7.23
CA ARG A 92 -4.37 23.32 -8.39
C ARG A 92 -5.09 22.42 -9.41
N TYR A 93 -4.59 21.21 -9.64
CA TYR A 93 -5.13 20.26 -10.62
C TYR A 93 -5.72 18.99 -9.98
N VAL A 94 -5.93 18.98 -8.68
CA VAL A 94 -6.58 17.87 -7.98
C VAL A 94 -8.09 18.03 -8.09
N PRO A 95 -8.81 17.12 -8.74
CA PRO A 95 -10.26 17.20 -8.81
C PRO A 95 -10.88 16.90 -7.45
N LYS A 96 -12.05 17.50 -7.20
CA LYS A 96 -12.92 17.11 -6.10
C LYS A 96 -13.64 15.83 -6.49
N MET A 97 -13.38 14.75 -5.76
CA MET A 97 -14.07 13.47 -5.92
C MET A 97 -14.67 13.04 -4.58
N ALA A 98 -15.84 12.40 -4.65
CA ALA A 98 -16.44 11.74 -3.49
C ALA A 98 -16.16 10.24 -3.57
N LEU A 99 -15.75 9.64 -2.45
CA LEU A 99 -15.72 8.20 -2.33
C LEU A 99 -17.17 7.68 -2.28
N VAL A 100 -17.54 6.82 -3.22
CA VAL A 100 -18.87 6.21 -3.27
C VAL A 100 -18.97 5.03 -2.30
N GLU A 101 -18.00 4.12 -2.36
CA GLU A 101 -17.94 2.95 -1.49
C GLU A 101 -16.50 2.49 -1.27
N GLN A 102 -16.28 1.80 -0.14
CA GLN A 102 -15.01 1.11 0.12
C GLN A 102 -14.98 -0.22 -0.61
N SER A 103 -13.78 -0.66 -1.03
CA SER A 103 -13.67 -1.98 -1.63
C SER A 103 -14.09 -3.07 -0.63
N PRO A 104 -15.04 -3.96 -0.97
CA PRO A 104 -15.45 -5.04 -0.08
C PRO A 104 -14.29 -6.01 0.20
N TYR A 105 -13.31 -6.09 -0.72
CA TYR A 105 -12.12 -6.94 -0.63
C TYR A 105 -11.00 -6.38 0.23
N SER A 106 -11.20 -5.22 0.87
CA SER A 106 -10.20 -4.68 1.80
C SER A 106 -10.09 -5.59 3.02
N PRO A 107 -8.88 -6.04 3.43
CA PRO A 107 -8.70 -6.92 4.58
C PRO A 107 -9.22 -6.29 5.88
N LYS A 108 -9.95 -7.08 6.68
CA LYS A 108 -10.55 -6.69 7.97
C LYS A 108 -10.46 -7.90 8.93
N PRO A 109 -10.46 -7.69 10.26
CA PRO A 109 -10.30 -8.78 11.24
C PRO A 109 -11.18 -10.00 10.98
N ASP A 110 -12.47 -9.78 10.67
CA ASP A 110 -13.44 -10.85 10.50
C ASP A 110 -13.74 -11.18 9.02
N TYR A 111 -12.84 -10.79 8.11
CA TYR A 111 -13.05 -10.98 6.68
C TYR A 111 -11.76 -11.31 5.94
N THR A 112 -11.72 -12.52 5.37
CA THR A 112 -10.71 -12.92 4.40
C THR A 112 -11.28 -12.75 3.00
N PRO A 113 -10.70 -11.87 2.17
CA PRO A 113 -11.17 -11.69 0.79
C PRO A 113 -11.07 -13.02 0.02
N PRO A 114 -12.11 -13.41 -0.74
CA PRO A 114 -12.05 -14.59 -1.58
C PRO A 114 -10.97 -14.42 -2.66
N GLU A 115 -10.47 -15.54 -3.17
CA GLU A 115 -9.52 -15.49 -4.28
C GLU A 115 -10.21 -14.85 -5.51
N PRO A 116 -9.59 -13.85 -6.17
CA PRO A 116 -10.21 -13.19 -7.31
C PRO A 116 -10.48 -14.17 -8.47
N GLU A 117 -11.69 -14.11 -9.05
CA GLU A 117 -12.12 -15.00 -10.14
C GLU A 117 -11.11 -15.06 -11.30
N TRP A 118 -10.49 -13.92 -11.64
CA TRP A 118 -9.52 -13.87 -12.72
C TRP A 118 -8.33 -14.83 -12.56
N LYS A 119 -7.95 -15.22 -11.33
CA LYS A 119 -6.88 -16.19 -11.10
C LYS A 119 -7.24 -17.61 -11.54
N SER A 120 -8.53 -17.91 -11.67
CA SER A 120 -9.03 -19.21 -12.13
C SER A 120 -9.18 -19.31 -13.65
N ARG A 121 -8.97 -18.22 -14.39
CA ARG A 121 -9.12 -18.18 -15.85
C ARG A 121 -8.01 -18.96 -16.55
N ASP A 122 -8.37 -19.71 -17.58
CA ASP A 122 -7.48 -20.66 -18.26
C ASP A 122 -6.15 -20.04 -18.73
N TYR A 123 -6.17 -18.81 -19.23
CA TYR A 123 -4.97 -18.15 -19.77
C TYR A 123 -3.98 -17.65 -18.71
N ILE A 124 -4.32 -17.68 -17.42
CA ILE A 124 -3.45 -17.16 -16.35
C ILE A 124 -3.22 -18.17 -15.22
N ARG A 125 -4.08 -19.18 -15.08
CA ARG A 125 -4.04 -20.17 -13.99
C ARG A 125 -2.69 -20.90 -13.89
N GLU A 126 -2.05 -21.20 -15.02
CA GLU A 126 -0.80 -21.97 -15.07
C GLU A 126 0.47 -21.14 -14.77
N VAL A 127 0.35 -19.81 -14.69
CA VAL A 127 1.51 -18.89 -14.54
C VAL A 127 1.48 -18.08 -13.23
N LEU A 128 0.51 -18.34 -12.35
CA LEU A 128 0.34 -17.69 -11.03
C LEU A 128 0.93 -18.53 -9.89
#